data_AF-A0A497JZI9-F1
#
_entry.id   AF-A0A497JZI9-F1
#
_cell.length_a   1.000
_cell.length_b   1.000
_cell.length_c   1.000
_cell.angle_alpha   90.00
_cell.angle_beta   90.00
_cell.angle_gamma   90.00
#
_symmetry.space_group_name_H-M   'P 1'
#
loop_
_entity.id
_entity.type
_entity.pdbx_description
1 polymer ?
#
loop_
_entity_poly.entity_id
_entity_poly.type
_entity_poly.pdbx_seq_one_letter_code
_entity_poly.pdbx_strand_id
1 'polypeptide(L)'
;MGGKKRKSLTQMEKAQRRLERKKAMRESKMRELQKKGPSRIIAPDIKSKSVLEEIRKMKVLTPYTVASRFNLRLSVAKDMLEELHRR
;
A
#
# COMPACT_ATOMS: atom_id res chain seq x y z
N MET A 1 10.76 -44.54 28.42
CA MET A 1 9.36 -44.19 28.68
C MET A 1 9.07 -42.79 28.16
N GLY A 2 7.90 -42.57 27.53
CA GLY A 2 7.33 -41.22 27.38
C GLY A 2 7.09 -40.74 25.94
N GLY A 3 6.19 -41.40 25.21
CA GLY A 3 5.68 -40.87 23.94
C GLY A 3 4.93 -39.54 24.14
N LYS A 4 4.98 -38.68 23.11
CA LYS A 4 4.37 -37.34 23.10
C LYS A 4 2.87 -37.43 23.33
N LYS A 5 2.41 -37.07 24.53
CA LYS A 5 0.98 -36.99 24.87
C LYS A 5 0.27 -36.02 23.91
N ARG A 6 -0.91 -36.42 23.41
CA ARG A 6 -1.78 -35.54 22.62
C ARG A 6 -2.12 -34.31 23.49
N LYS A 7 -2.05 -33.12 22.91
CA LYS A 7 -2.36 -31.87 23.62
C LYS A 7 -3.78 -31.96 24.18
N SER A 8 -3.99 -31.52 25.42
CA SER A 8 -5.34 -31.46 25.97
C SER A 8 -6.20 -30.47 25.18
N LEU A 9 -7.52 -30.69 25.18
CA LEU A 9 -8.48 -29.81 24.50
C LEU A 9 -8.27 -28.33 24.90
N THR A 10 -8.03 -28.08 26.18
CA THR A 10 -7.72 -26.75 26.73
C THR A 10 -6.44 -26.12 26.15
N GLN A 11 -5.42 -26.93 25.84
CA GLN A 11 -4.19 -26.45 25.21
C GLN A 11 -4.39 -26.13 23.72
N MET A 12 -5.27 -26.88 23.04
CA MET A 12 -5.59 -26.61 21.63
C MET A 12 -6.42 -25.34 21.48
N GLU A 13 -7.42 -25.14 22.34
CA GLU A 13 -8.26 -23.94 22.37
C GLU A 13 -7.43 -22.67 22.62
N LYS A 14 -6.52 -22.74 23.61
CA LYS A 14 -5.61 -21.62 23.93
C LYS A 14 -4.69 -21.27 22.75
N ALA A 15 -4.30 -22.26 21.93
CA ALA A 15 -3.48 -22.04 20.75
C ALA A 15 -4.28 -21.39 19.61
N GLN A 16 -5.51 -21.85 19.35
CA GLN A 16 -6.41 -21.25 18.36
C GLN A 16 -6.71 -19.79 18.69
N ARG A 17 -7.08 -19.49 19.95
CA ARG A 17 -7.36 -18.11 20.40
C ARG A 17 -6.16 -17.17 20.22
N ARG A 18 -4.93 -17.68 20.39
CA ARG A 18 -3.69 -16.91 20.13
C ARG A 18 -3.46 -16.63 18.65
N LEU A 19 -3.79 -17.59 17.77
CA LEU A 19 -3.67 -17.44 16.32
C LEU A 19 -4.67 -16.42 15.79
N GLU A 20 -5.92 -16.46 16.25
CA GLU A 20 -6.96 -15.50 15.87
C GLU A 20 -6.60 -14.08 16.28
N ARG A 21 -6.14 -13.88 17.53
CA ARG A 21 -5.66 -12.56 17.99
C ARG A 21 -4.51 -12.02 17.14
N LYS A 22 -3.57 -12.89 16.73
CA LYS A 22 -2.46 -12.49 15.84
C LYS A 22 -2.95 -12.14 14.43
N LYS A 23 -3.94 -12.85 13.88
CA LYS A 23 -4.54 -12.53 12.58
C LYS A 23 -5.27 -11.18 12.64
N ALA A 24 -6.11 -10.97 13.65
CA ALA A 24 -6.83 -9.71 13.84
C ALA A 24 -5.88 -8.51 13.99
N MET A 25 -4.78 -8.68 14.74
CA MET A 25 -3.76 -7.62 14.88
C MET A 25 -2.99 -7.33 13.57
N ARG A 26 -2.76 -8.36 12.74
CA ARG A 26 -2.13 -8.16 11.42
C ARG A 26 -3.07 -7.45 10.46
N GLU A 27 -4.33 -7.83 10.44
CA GLU A 27 -5.36 -7.17 9.63
C GLU A 27 -5.59 -5.73 10.05
N SER A 28 -5.67 -5.45 11.35
CA SER A 28 -5.81 -4.08 11.85
C SER A 28 -4.59 -3.23 11.49
N LYS A 29 -3.37 -3.78 11.63
CA LYS A 29 -2.14 -3.09 11.25
C LYS A 29 -2.04 -2.85 9.74
N MET A 30 -2.49 -3.79 8.91
CA MET A 30 -2.59 -3.59 7.46
C MET A 30 -3.59 -2.49 7.10
N ARG A 31 -4.77 -2.48 7.73
CA ARG A 31 -5.77 -1.43 7.54
C ARG A 31 -5.27 -0.07 8.01
N GLU A 32 -4.50 -0.04 9.10
CA GLU A 32 -3.89 1.19 9.62
C GLU A 32 -2.78 1.70 8.69
N LEU A 33 -1.96 0.82 8.11
CA LEU A 33 -0.97 1.16 7.08
C LEU A 33 -1.61 1.63 5.77
N GLN A 34 -2.82 1.15 5.44
CA GLN A 34 -3.59 1.64 4.30
C GLN A 34 -4.22 3.02 4.59
N LYS A 35 -4.69 3.26 5.83
CA LYS A 35 -5.27 4.55 6.25
C LYS A 35 -4.21 5.64 6.45
N LYS A 36 -3.07 5.29 7.05
CA LYS A 36 -1.87 6.11 7.10
C LYS A 36 -1.16 5.98 5.76
N GLY A 37 -1.76 6.56 4.73
CA GLY A 37 -1.16 6.65 3.40
C GLY A 37 0.31 7.06 3.51
N PRO A 38 1.18 6.50 2.66
CA PRO A 38 2.62 6.66 2.81
C PRO A 38 3.00 8.13 2.80
N SER A 39 3.65 8.58 3.89
CA SER A 39 4.46 9.79 4.04
C SER A 39 4.21 10.83 2.94
N ARG A 40 3.40 11.82 3.31
CA ARG A 40 2.93 13.00 2.58
C ARG A 40 4.00 13.69 1.70
N ILE A 41 4.36 13.06 0.59
CA ILE A 41 4.89 13.75 -0.56
C ILE A 41 3.68 14.44 -1.18
N ILE A 42 3.64 15.77 -1.10
CA ILE A 42 2.55 16.57 -1.63
C ILE A 42 2.60 16.43 -3.15
N ALA A 43 1.65 15.68 -3.71
CA ALA A 43 1.49 15.63 -5.15
C ALA A 43 1.04 17.01 -5.64
N PRO A 44 1.70 17.58 -6.67
CA PRO A 44 1.19 18.78 -7.30
C PRO A 44 -0.19 18.48 -7.91
N ASP A 45 -1.06 19.47 -7.94
CA ASP A 45 -2.41 19.30 -8.48
C ASP A 45 -2.34 18.87 -9.95
N ILE A 46 -2.88 17.70 -10.24
CA ILE A 46 -2.95 17.06 -11.56
C ILE A 46 -3.69 17.97 -12.56
N LYS A 47 -4.58 18.83 -12.06
CA LYS A 47 -5.38 19.76 -12.87
C LYS A 47 -4.64 21.04 -13.25
N SER A 48 -3.45 21.27 -12.70
CA SER A 48 -2.68 22.45 -13.04
C SER A 48 -2.18 22.35 -14.50
N LYS A 49 -2.42 23.40 -15.28
CA LYS A 49 -1.96 23.47 -16.68
C LYS A 49 -0.45 23.26 -16.81
N SER A 50 0.31 23.70 -15.80
CA SER A 50 1.76 23.52 -15.72
C SER A 50 2.18 22.05 -15.73
N VAL A 51 1.49 21.19 -14.97
CA VAL A 51 1.79 19.74 -14.90
C VAL A 51 1.47 19.06 -16.23
N LEU A 52 0.35 19.43 -16.87
CA LEU A 52 -0.04 18.89 -18.17
C LEU A 52 0.97 19.23 -19.27
N GLU A 53 1.43 20.48 -19.32
CA GLU A 53 2.44 20.92 -20.29
C GLU A 53 3.80 20.22 -20.08
N GLU A 54 4.19 20.01 -18.82
CA GLU A 54 5.42 19.28 -18.48
C GLU A 54 5.33 17.81 -18.90
N ILE A 55 4.21 17.15 -18.64
CA ILE A 55 3.92 15.77 -19.07
C ILE A 55 3.96 15.67 -20.61
N ARG A 56 3.35 16.63 -21.31
CA ARG A 56 3.28 16.64 -22.78
C ARG A 56 4.64 16.83 -23.45
N LYS A 57 5.59 17.50 -22.77
CA LYS A 57 6.97 17.66 -23.24
C LYS A 57 7.82 16.39 -23.06
N MET A 58 7.36 15.40 -22.30
CA MET A 58 8.12 14.18 -22.06
C MET A 58 8.09 13.26 -23.29
N LYS A 59 9.28 12.89 -23.78
CA LYS A 59 9.41 11.90 -24.87
C LYS A 59 8.96 10.49 -24.45
N VAL A 60 9.09 10.16 -23.16
CA VAL A 60 8.76 8.85 -22.60
C VAL A 60 7.88 9.02 -21.37
N LEU A 61 6.63 8.59 -21.47
CA LEU A 61 5.65 8.66 -20.40
C LEU A 61 5.57 7.33 -19.67
N THR A 62 6.14 7.26 -18.47
CA THR A 62 6.09 6.09 -17.59
C THR A 62 5.83 6.54 -16.15
N PRO A 63 5.25 5.67 -15.30
CA PRO A 63 5.07 6.00 -13.89
C PRO A 63 6.39 6.40 -13.21
N TYR A 64 7.52 5.81 -13.61
CA TYR A 64 8.83 6.15 -13.07
C TYR A 64 9.29 7.56 -13.47
N THR A 65 9.15 7.94 -14.74
CA THR A 65 9.56 9.28 -15.20
C THR A 65 8.74 10.37 -14.54
N VAL A 66 7.43 10.17 -14.38
CA VAL A 66 6.55 11.10 -13.67
C VAL A 66 6.90 11.17 -12.18
N ALA A 67 7.14 10.02 -11.54
CA ALA A 67 7.55 9.95 -10.14
C ALA A 67 8.85 10.74 -9.90
N SER A 68 9.88 10.52 -10.73
CA SER A 68 11.17 11.19 -10.57
C SER A 68 11.11 12.70 -10.84
N ARG A 69 10.24 13.15 -11.76
CA ARG A 69 10.14 14.57 -12.15
C ARG A 69 9.39 15.40 -11.10
N PHE A 70 8.29 14.86 -10.59
CA PHE A 70 7.45 15.56 -9.62
C PHE A 70 7.75 15.14 -8.18
N ASN A 71 8.85 14.40 -7.96
CA ASN A 71 9.24 13.80 -6.69
C ASN A 71 8.11 13.01 -6.03
N LEU A 72 7.32 12.28 -6.82
CA LEU A 72 6.16 11.52 -6.36
C LEU A 72 6.51 10.07 -6.04
N ARG A 73 5.65 9.45 -5.24
CA ARG A 73 5.68 8.01 -5.06
C ARG A 73 5.20 7.32 -6.34
N LEU A 74 5.81 6.19 -6.67
CA LEU A 74 5.48 5.41 -7.87
C LEU A 74 3.98 5.05 -7.97
N SER A 75 3.35 4.75 -6.82
CA SER A 75 1.91 4.46 -6.76
C SER A 75 1.07 5.68 -7.15
N VAL A 76 1.42 6.87 -6.64
CA VAL A 76 0.71 8.12 -6.96
C VAL A 76 0.89 8.47 -8.43
N ALA A 77 2.12 8.35 -8.96
CA ALA A 77 2.39 8.59 -10.36
C ALA A 77 1.61 7.64 -11.29
N LYS A 78 1.42 6.37 -10.87
CA LYS A 78 0.58 5.42 -11.60
C LYS A 78 -0.89 5.87 -11.60
N ASP A 79 -1.43 6.19 -10.43
CA ASP A 79 -2.83 6.63 -10.29
C ASP A 79 -3.09 7.92 -11.09
N MET A 80 -2.13 8.86 -11.10
CA MET A 80 -2.19 10.08 -11.91
C MET A 80 -2.30 9.80 -13.41
N LEU A 81 -1.47 8.89 -13.93
CA LEU A 81 -1.51 8.52 -15.34
C LEU A 81 -2.81 7.79 -15.70
N GLU A 82 -3.31 6.93 -14.80
CA GLU A 82 -4.61 6.28 -14.99
C GLU A 82 -5.75 7.30 -14.97
N GLU A 83 -5.73 8.32 -14.10
CA GLU A 83 -6.74 9.37 -14.06
C GLU A 83 -6.73 10.21 -15.35
N LEU A 84 -5.54 10.53 -15.88
CA LEU A 84 -5.39 11.23 -17.16
C LEU A 84 -5.88 10.39 -18.35
N HIS A 85 -5.73 9.06 -18.29
CA HIS A 85 -6.19 8.17 -19.36
C HIS A 85 -7.71 7.97 -19.38
N ARG A 86 -8.36 8.00 -18.21
CA ARG A 86 -9.83 7.82 -18.10
C ARG A 86 -10.62 9.05 -18.56
N ARG A 87 -9.96 10.20 -18.71
CA ARG A 87 -10.56 11.44 -19.20
C ARG A 87 -10.29 11.60 -20.69
#